data_AF-A0A932X3Y9-F1
#
_entry.id   AF-A0A932X3Y9-F1
#
_cell.length_a   1.000
_cell.length_b   1.000
_cell.length_c   1.000
_cell.angle_alpha   90.00
_cell.angle_beta   90.00
_cell.angle_gamma   90.00
#
_symmetry.space_group_name_H-M   'P 1'
#
loop_
_entity.id
_entity.type
_entity.pdbx_description
1 polymer ?
#
loop_
_entity_poly.entity_id
_entity_poly.type
_entity_poly.pdbx_seq_one_letter_code
_entity_poly.pdbx_strand_id
1 'polypeptide(L)'
;MPAIRHSFFSFFSRDLAIDLGTANTLVFSKGNGIVVNEPSIVAINKLTNEVEAVGKEAKEMLGRTPGNIVAIKPMRDGVIADFKVTEKMLTYFIHKAHNRKMLVRPRIVIGVPSEITPVEKRAVQDSAYRAKASEV
;
A
#
# COMPACT_ATOMS: atom_id res chain seq x y z
N MET A 1 0.13 37.56 14.47
CA MET A 1 0.29 37.09 13.08
C MET A 1 1.10 35.81 13.10
N PRO A 2 0.54 34.62 12.77
CA PRO A 2 1.36 33.43 12.68
C PRO A 2 2.14 33.45 11.36
N ALA A 3 3.45 33.33 11.44
CA ALA A 3 4.34 33.22 10.30
C ALA A 3 4.08 31.89 9.59
N ILE A 4 3.63 31.96 8.34
CA ILE A 4 3.51 30.83 7.44
C ILE A 4 4.92 30.34 7.11
N ARG A 5 5.41 29.35 7.86
CA ARG A 5 6.58 28.56 7.45
C ARG A 5 6.16 27.64 6.30
N HIS A 6 6.07 28.17 5.08
CA HIS A 6 6.18 27.32 3.91
C HIS A 6 7.59 26.72 3.91
N SER A 7 7.69 25.52 4.47
CA SER A 7 8.91 24.73 4.48
C SER A 7 9.32 24.49 3.02
N PHE A 8 10.53 24.93 2.65
CA PHE A 8 11.16 24.63 1.36
C PHE A 8 11.17 23.12 1.04
N PHE A 9 10.95 22.24 2.02
CA PHE A 9 10.76 20.80 1.82
C PHE A 9 9.43 20.39 1.20
N SER A 10 8.40 21.25 1.22
CA SER A 10 7.08 20.94 0.64
C SER A 10 7.14 20.77 -0.89
N PHE A 11 8.14 21.34 -1.55
CA PHE A 11 8.34 21.18 -3.00
C PHE A 11 8.95 19.82 -3.37
N PHE A 12 9.51 19.10 -2.39
CA PHE A 12 10.12 17.78 -2.56
C PHE A 12 9.28 16.62 -1.99
N SER A 13 8.15 16.90 -1.32
CA SER A 13 7.25 15.83 -0.87
C SER A 13 6.46 15.29 -2.06
N ARG A 14 6.83 14.10 -2.53
CA ARG A 14 6.09 13.36 -3.54
C ARG A 14 4.81 12.80 -2.92
N ASP A 15 3.77 13.62 -2.84
CA ASP A 15 2.44 13.18 -2.42
C ASP A 15 2.02 11.94 -3.22
N LEU A 16 1.41 10.98 -2.54
CA LEU A 16 0.97 9.71 -3.13
C LEU A 16 -0.55 9.63 -3.13
N ALA A 17 -1.12 9.05 -4.19
CA ALA A 17 -2.50 8.57 -4.19
C ALA A 17 -2.50 7.08 -4.48
N ILE A 18 -3.24 6.30 -3.70
CA ILE A 18 -3.29 4.85 -3.78
C ILE A 18 -4.72 4.41 -4.06
N ASP A 19 -4.88 3.60 -5.09
CA ASP A 19 -6.15 2.95 -5.43
C ASP A 19 -6.05 1.45 -5.14
N LEU A 20 -6.81 0.99 -4.13
CA LEU A 20 -6.87 -0.40 -3.70
C LEU A 20 -7.93 -1.15 -4.52
N GLY A 21 -7.57 -1.54 -5.75
CA GLY A 21 -8.47 -2.31 -6.61
C GLY A 21 -8.51 -3.80 -6.26
N THR A 22 -9.62 -4.45 -6.59
CA THR A 22 -9.77 -5.92 -6.45
C THR A 22 -8.77 -6.70 -7.31
N ALA A 23 -8.47 -6.19 -8.50
CA ALA A 23 -7.54 -6.84 -9.43
C ALA A 23 -6.12 -6.30 -9.32
N ASN A 24 -5.96 -4.98 -9.27
CA ASN A 24 -4.67 -4.30 -9.25
C ASN A 24 -4.67 -3.16 -8.24
N THR A 25 -3.52 -2.90 -7.64
CA THR A 25 -3.25 -1.71 -6.84
C THR A 25 -2.44 -0.73 -7.68
N LEU A 26 -2.87 0.52 -7.69
CA LEU A 26 -2.16 1.60 -8.35
C LEU A 26 -1.63 2.59 -7.32
N VAL A 27 -0.41 3.08 -7.55
CA VAL A 27 0.14 4.23 -6.82
C VAL A 27 0.51 5.32 -7.80
N PHE A 28 -0.15 6.46 -7.67
CA PHE A 28 0.17 7.70 -8.36
C PHE A 28 1.08 8.56 -7.47
N SER A 29 2.13 9.13 -8.06
CA SER A 29 3.01 10.08 -7.41
C SER A 29 2.86 11.44 -8.09
N LYS A 30 2.57 12.48 -7.30
CA LYS A 30 2.44 13.84 -7.80
C LYS A 30 3.71 14.25 -8.56
N GLY A 31 3.54 14.64 -9.83
CA GLY A 31 4.62 15.02 -10.73
C GLY A 31 5.29 13.87 -11.50
N ASN A 32 5.04 12.60 -11.13
CA ASN A 32 5.61 11.44 -11.81
C ASN A 32 4.56 10.53 -12.50
N GLY A 33 3.27 10.74 -12.22
CA GLY A 33 2.22 9.88 -12.76
C GLY A 33 2.08 8.56 -11.98
N ILE A 34 1.61 7.51 -12.63
CA ILE A 34 1.48 6.17 -12.04
C ILE A 34 2.88 5.54 -11.92
N VAL A 35 3.33 5.31 -10.69
CA VAL A 35 4.65 4.74 -10.38
C VAL A 35 4.57 3.27 -9.95
N VAL A 36 3.39 2.79 -9.56
CA VAL A 36 3.09 1.37 -9.30
C VAL A 36 1.78 1.01 -9.98
N ASN A 37 1.77 -0.11 -10.69
CA ASN A 37 0.57 -0.76 -11.21
C ASN A 37 0.81 -2.27 -11.18
N GLU A 38 0.33 -2.92 -10.13
CA GLU A 38 0.62 -4.33 -9.86
C GLU A 38 -0.62 -5.09 -9.36
N PRO A 39 -0.66 -6.42 -9.57
CA PRO A 39 -1.77 -7.24 -9.08
C PRO A 39 -1.99 -7.09 -7.57
N SER A 40 -3.25 -7.03 -7.13
CA SER A 40 -3.62 -7.00 -5.71
C SER A 40 -3.56 -8.41 -5.12
N ILE A 41 -2.34 -8.92 -4.95
CA ILE A 41 -2.07 -10.28 -4.49
C ILE A 41 -0.83 -10.33 -3.61
N VAL A 42 -0.86 -11.19 -2.60
CA VAL A 42 0.20 -11.37 -1.62
C VAL A 42 0.49 -12.86 -1.46
N ALA A 43 1.76 -13.26 -1.54
CA ALA A 43 2.19 -14.60 -1.21
C ALA A 43 2.60 -14.67 0.26
N ILE A 44 2.03 -15.61 1.01
CA ILE A 44 2.25 -15.77 2.45
C ILE A 44 2.69 -17.20 2.75
N ASN A 45 3.70 -17.32 3.60
CA ASN A 45 4.08 -18.58 4.19
C ASN A 45 3.13 -18.91 5.35
N LYS A 46 2.33 -19.98 5.21
CA LYS A 46 1.34 -20.39 6.20
C LYS A 46 1.93 -20.79 7.56
N LEU A 47 3.20 -21.19 7.59
CA LEU A 47 3.87 -21.62 8.83
C LEU A 47 4.32 -20.43 9.66
N THR A 48 4.88 -19.40 9.01
CA THR A 48 5.42 -18.21 9.69
C THR A 48 4.47 -17.02 9.69
N ASN A 49 3.44 -17.04 8.84
CA ASN A 49 2.59 -15.89 8.49
C ASN A 49 3.38 -14.70 7.92
N GLU A 50 4.58 -14.93 7.39
CA GLU A 50 5.40 -13.90 6.75
C GLU A 50 5.00 -13.71 5.29
N VAL A 51 5.22 -12.48 4.80
CA VAL A 51 5.01 -12.15 3.40
C VAL A 51 6.26 -12.55 2.64
N GLU A 52 6.09 -13.44 1.67
CA GLU A 52 7.17 -13.89 0.78
C GLU A 52 7.28 -12.97 -0.44
N ALA A 53 6.14 -12.53 -0.97
CA ALA A 53 6.08 -11.63 -2.11
C ALA A 53 4.77 -10.83 -2.15
N VAL A 54 4.76 -9.74 -2.91
CA VAL A 54 3.56 -8.91 -3.17
C VAL A 54 3.55 -8.54 -4.66
N GLY A 55 2.36 -8.37 -5.24
CA GLY A 55 2.23 -7.83 -6.59
C GLY A 55 2.62 -8.83 -7.66
N LYS A 56 3.47 -8.41 -8.60
CA LYS A 56 3.89 -9.26 -9.73
C LYS A 56 4.61 -10.53 -9.28
N GLU A 57 5.51 -10.40 -8.31
CA GLU A 57 6.29 -11.51 -7.75
C GLU A 57 5.36 -12.56 -7.11
N ALA A 58 4.36 -12.12 -6.33
CA ALA A 58 3.36 -13.02 -5.76
C ALA A 58 2.47 -13.69 -6.81
N LYS A 59 2.17 -13.00 -7.92
CA LYS A 59 1.42 -13.58 -9.03
C LYS A 59 2.23 -14.67 -9.74
N GLU A 60 3.54 -14.48 -9.92
CA GLU A 60 4.44 -15.45 -10.56
C GLU A 60 4.61 -16.74 -9.74
N MET A 61 4.42 -16.65 -8.42
CA MET A 61 4.43 -17.78 -7.51
C MET A 61 3.21 -18.72 -7.65
N LEU A 62 2.13 -18.27 -8.30
CA LEU A 62 0.90 -19.06 -8.43
C LEU A 62 1.16 -20.42 -9.11
N GLY A 63 0.86 -21.50 -8.40
CA GLY A 63 1.02 -22.87 -8.89
C GLY A 63 2.48 -23.32 -9.04
N ARG A 64 3.45 -22.53 -8.54
CA ARG A 64 4.89 -22.79 -8.67
C ARG A 64 5.62 -22.89 -7.33
N THR A 65 4.95 -22.62 -6.22
CA THR A 65 5.53 -22.64 -4.87
C THR A 65 5.17 -23.91 -4.10
N PRO A 66 5.98 -24.30 -3.09
CA PRO A 66 5.64 -25.36 -2.14
C PRO A 66 4.29 -25.10 -1.46
N GLY A 67 3.62 -26.17 -1.01
CA GLY A 67 2.24 -26.11 -0.47
C GLY A 67 2.05 -25.25 0.79
N ASN A 68 3.14 -24.89 1.48
CA ASN A 68 3.09 -23.96 2.61
C ASN A 68 3.05 -22.48 2.18
N ILE A 69 3.30 -22.14 0.91
CA ILE A 69 3.16 -20.78 0.39
C ILE A 69 1.81 -20.68 -0.34
N VAL A 70 1.01 -19.69 0.05
CA VAL A 70 -0.27 -19.41 -0.61
C VAL A 70 -0.36 -17.98 -1.08
N ALA A 71 -0.94 -17.82 -2.26
CA ALA A 71 -1.29 -16.51 -2.78
C ALA A 71 -2.71 -16.14 -2.34
N ILE A 72 -2.84 -14.94 -1.77
CA ILE A 72 -4.08 -14.39 -1.24
C ILE A 72 -4.37 -13.10 -2.02
N LYS A 73 -5.61 -12.96 -2.50
CA LYS A 73 -6.14 -11.68 -2.98
C LYS A 73 -6.91 -11.05 -1.83
N PRO A 74 -6.34 -10.03 -1.15
CA PRO A 74 -6.94 -9.52 0.08
C PRO A 74 -8.10 -8.54 -0.20
N MET A 75 -8.20 -8.05 -1.44
CA MET A 75 -9.34 -7.31 -1.97
C MET A 75 -10.22 -8.25 -2.79
N ARG A 76 -11.53 -8.27 -2.57
CA ARG A 76 -12.46 -9.13 -3.30
C ARG A 76 -13.82 -8.45 -3.42
N ASP A 77 -14.43 -8.50 -4.60
CA ASP A 77 -15.79 -8.01 -4.84
C ASP A 77 -16.02 -6.57 -4.34
N GLY A 78 -14.98 -5.72 -4.47
CA GLY A 78 -15.02 -4.33 -4.03
C GLY A 78 -14.82 -4.11 -2.54
N VAL A 79 -14.61 -5.16 -1.72
CA VAL A 79 -14.36 -5.08 -0.28
C VAL A 79 -12.95 -5.55 0.10
N ILE A 80 -12.54 -5.23 1.33
CA ILE A 80 -11.34 -5.80 1.94
C ILE A 80 -11.75 -7.13 2.59
N ALA A 81 -11.34 -8.25 2.01
CA ALA A 81 -11.64 -9.60 2.50
C ALA A 81 -10.63 -10.07 3.56
N ASP A 82 -9.41 -9.54 3.54
CA ASP A 82 -8.40 -9.78 4.58
C ASP A 82 -7.65 -8.48 4.90
N PHE A 83 -7.98 -7.90 6.05
CA PHE A 83 -7.37 -6.64 6.50
C PHE A 83 -5.89 -6.76 6.78
N LYS A 84 -5.47 -7.80 7.50
CA LYS A 84 -4.07 -7.95 7.91
C LYS A 84 -3.16 -8.14 6.70
N VAL A 85 -3.65 -8.84 5.67
CA VAL A 85 -2.94 -9.01 4.40
C VAL A 85 -2.98 -7.72 3.57
N THR A 86 -4.09 -6.98 3.58
CA THR A 86 -4.19 -5.65 2.94
C THR A 86 -3.21 -4.64 3.54
N GLU A 87 -3.07 -4.57 4.87
CA GLU A 87 -2.11 -3.68 5.53
C GLU A 87 -0.67 -3.95 5.07
N LYS A 88 -0.29 -5.23 4.98
CA LYS A 88 1.03 -5.68 4.51
C LYS A 88 1.24 -5.30 3.04
N MET A 89 0.24 -5.54 2.18
CA MET A 89 0.26 -5.17 0.77
C MET A 89 0.41 -3.67 0.58
N LEU A 90 -0.39 -2.87 1.30
CA LEU A 90 -0.35 -1.42 1.28
C LEU A 90 1.02 -0.89 1.71
N THR A 91 1.56 -1.41 2.80
CA THR A 91 2.89 -1.05 3.30
C THR A 91 3.97 -1.32 2.24
N TYR A 92 3.92 -2.49 1.58
CA TYR A 92 4.82 -2.83 0.49
C TYR A 92 4.73 -1.81 -0.66
N PHE A 93 3.53 -1.50 -1.14
CA PHE A 93 3.35 -0.58 -2.27
C PHE A 93 3.74 0.86 -1.94
N ILE A 94 3.49 1.33 -0.71
CA ILE A 94 3.99 2.63 -0.24
C ILE A 94 5.52 2.64 -0.28
N HIS A 95 6.18 1.62 0.28
CA HIS A 95 7.64 1.54 0.27
C HIS A 95 8.22 1.44 -1.15
N LYS A 96 7.57 0.69 -2.04
CA LYS A 96 7.96 0.54 -3.45
C LYS A 96 7.85 1.88 -4.20
N ALA A 97 6.76 2.60 -4.00
CA ALA A 97 6.54 3.91 -4.63
C ALA A 97 7.45 5.01 -4.06
N HIS A 98 7.75 4.95 -2.76
CA HIS A 98 8.54 5.98 -2.08
C HIS A 98 10.02 5.96 -2.48
N ASN A 99 10.56 4.79 -2.86
CA ASN A 99 11.97 4.55 -3.19
C ASN A 99 12.92 5.04 -2.07
N ARG A 100 13.53 4.09 -1.32
CA ARG A 100 14.28 4.27 -0.05
C ARG A 100 15.36 5.36 0.01
N LYS A 101 15.67 6.05 -1.09
CA LYS A 101 16.65 7.14 -1.18
C LYS A 101 16.14 8.49 -0.68
N MET A 102 14.83 8.69 -0.53
CA MET A 102 14.31 9.97 -0.04
C MET A 102 14.03 9.93 1.46
N LEU A 103 14.62 10.87 2.20
CA LEU A 103 14.38 11.08 3.63
C LEU A 103 13.07 11.85 3.90
N VAL A 104 12.10 11.79 2.98
CA VAL A 104 10.88 12.62 3.00
C VAL A 104 9.70 11.80 3.53
N ARG A 105 8.70 12.47 4.09
CA ARG A 105 7.47 11.84 4.58
C ARG A 105 6.33 12.38 3.73
N PRO A 106 5.75 11.60 2.80
CA PRO A 106 4.75 12.11 1.87
C PRO A 106 3.38 12.20 2.53
N ARG A 107 2.51 13.06 2.01
CA ARG A 107 1.08 12.96 2.26
C ARG A 107 0.50 11.88 1.36
N ILE A 108 -0.39 11.05 1.87
CA ILE A 108 -0.93 9.90 1.14
C ILE A 108 -2.45 9.96 1.14
N VAL A 109 -3.08 9.93 -0.03
CA VAL A 109 -4.53 9.71 -0.15
C VAL A 109 -4.77 8.25 -0.53
N ILE A 110 -5.71 7.59 0.13
CA ILE A 110 -6.03 6.17 -0.13
C ILE A 110 -7.50 6.03 -0.45
N GLY A 111 -7.81 5.52 -1.65
CA GLY A 111 -9.14 5.04 -2.00
C GLY A 111 -9.43 3.73 -1.26
N VAL A 112 -10.49 3.71 -0.47
CA VAL A 112 -10.95 2.52 0.25
C VAL A 112 -12.39 2.17 -0.18
N PRO A 113 -12.80 0.90 -0.09
CA PRO A 113 -14.19 0.50 -0.33
C PRO A 113 -15.22 1.33 0.43
N SER A 114 -16.40 1.52 -0.16
CA SER A 114 -17.52 2.21 0.50
C SER A 114 -18.02 1.50 1.76
N GLU A 115 -17.86 0.17 1.81
CA GLU A 115 -18.34 -0.68 2.90
C GLU A 115 -17.32 -0.87 4.03
N ILE A 116 -16.22 -0.09 4.02
CA ILE A 116 -15.20 -0.17 5.07
C ILE A 116 -15.75 0.27 6.43
N THR A 117 -15.48 -0.48 7.49
CA THR A 117 -15.87 -0.09 8.85
C THR A 117 -14.93 0.98 9.42
N PRO A 118 -15.33 1.72 10.48
CA PRO A 118 -14.45 2.72 11.10
C PRO A 118 -13.13 2.15 11.65
N VAL A 119 -13.16 0.93 12.20
CA VAL A 119 -11.98 0.25 12.76
C VAL A 119 -11.01 -0.13 11.65
N GLU A 120 -11.55 -0.63 10.54
CA GLU A 120 -10.81 -1.00 9.35
C GLU A 120 -10.18 0.22 8.66
N LYS A 121 -10.92 1.31 8.53
CA LYS A 121 -10.41 2.59 8.02
C LYS A 121 -9.26 3.11 8.87
N ARG A 122 -9.38 3.01 10.21
CA ARG A 122 -8.31 3.37 11.16
C ARG A 122 -7.05 2.54 10.92
N ALA A 123 -7.19 1.23 10.75
CA ALA A 123 -6.07 0.32 10.50
C ALA A 123 -5.33 0.63 9.18
N VAL A 124 -6.06 0.97 8.12
CA VAL A 124 -5.49 1.43 6.84
C VAL A 124 -4.69 2.73 7.04
N GLN A 125 -5.23 3.71 7.76
CA GLN A 125 -4.53 4.96 8.08
C GLN A 125 -3.26 4.69 8.89
N ASP A 126 -3.35 3.88 9.95
CA ASP A 126 -2.22 3.53 10.80
C ASP A 126 -1.12 2.80 10.00
N SER A 127 -1.49 1.96 9.03
CA SER A 127 -0.54 1.33 8.10
C SER A 127 0.24 2.34 7.26
N ALA A 128 -0.44 3.35 6.72
CA ALA A 128 0.20 4.41 5.96
C ALA A 128 1.15 5.26 6.83
N TYR A 129 0.76 5.58 8.07
CA TYR A 129 1.64 6.27 9.02
C TYR A 129 2.87 5.42 9.40
N ARG A 130 2.71 4.11 9.61
CA ARG A 130 3.83 3.17 9.81
C ARG A 130 4.79 3.16 8.62
N ALA A 131 4.25 3.28 7.41
CA ALA A 131 5.00 3.44 6.17
C ALA A 131 5.55 4.87 5.93
N LYS A 132 5.65 5.69 6.99
CA LYS A 132 6.24 7.04 7.02
C LYS A 132 5.44 8.14 6.31
N ALA A 133 4.13 7.97 6.14
CA ALA A 133 3.27 9.10 5.76
C ALA A 133 3.37 10.25 6.79
N SER A 134 3.27 11.50 6.32
CA SER A 134 3.13 12.69 7.17
C SER A 134 1.67 13.02 7.47
N GLU A 135 0.78 12.66 6.55
CA GLU A 135 -0.67 12.92 6.59
C GLU A 135 -1.36 11.86 5.72
N VAL A 136 -2.55 11.42 6.14
CA VAL A 136 -3.36 10.40 5.46
C VAL A 136 -4.84 10.75 5.52
#